data_AF-A0A932G6G2-F1
#
_entry.id   AF-A0A932G6G2-F1
#
_cell.length_a   1.000
_cell.length_b   1.000
_cell.length_c   1.000
_cell.angle_alpha   90.00
_cell.angle_beta   90.00
_cell.angle_gamma   90.00
#
_symmetry.space_group_name_H-M   'P 1'
#
loop_
_entity.id
_entity.type
_entity.pdbx_description
1 polymer ?
#
loop_
_entity_poly.entity_id
_entity_poly.type
_entity_poly.pdbx_seq_one_letter_code
_entity_poly.pdbx_strand_id
1 'polypeptide(L)'
;MGQAVRCLRIFEDDCLLGKVQLKPVFWDQVYARAEALSVRVAMKQACRGFDLIHVAVAVLSEVPRFATFDADQAEIARAAGLEVVAFDFGPQQRPD
;
A
#
# COMPACT_ATOMS: atom_id res chain seq x y z
N MET A 1 6.75 8.60 30.60
CA MET A 1 7.15 8.89 29.20
C MET A 1 5.90 9.01 28.35
N GLY A 2 5.78 10.06 27.53
CA GLY A 2 4.62 10.27 26.64
C GLY A 2 4.50 9.22 25.54
N GLN A 3 3.29 9.02 25.01
CA GLN A 3 3.01 8.02 23.98
C GLN A 3 3.84 8.25 22.70
N ALA A 4 4.05 9.51 22.30
CA ALA A 4 4.87 9.87 21.14
C ALA A 4 6.31 9.34 21.21
N VAL A 5 6.97 9.51 22.37
CA VAL A 5 8.36 9.03 22.58
C VAL A 5 8.44 7.51 22.48
N ARG A 6 7.41 6.81 22.94
CA ARG A 6 7.34 5.35 22.85
C ARG A 6 7.16 4.87 21.41
N CYS A 7 6.27 5.52 20.65
CA CYS A 7 6.05 5.18 19.24
C CYS A 7 7.31 5.40 18.40
N LEU A 8 8.01 6.53 18.62
CA LEU A 8 9.26 6.80 17.91
C LEU A 8 10.31 5.72 18.17
N ARG A 9 10.49 5.32 19.44
CA ARG A 9 11.44 4.27 19.79
C ARG A 9 11.12 2.92 19.13
N ILE A 10 9.84 2.52 19.12
CA ILE A 10 9.41 1.29 18.45
C ILE A 10 9.73 1.35 16.95
N PHE A 11 9.47 2.50 16.31
CA PHE A 11 9.78 2.69 14.89
C PHE A 11 11.29 2.63 14.63
N GLU A 12 12.11 3.25 15.47
CA GLU A 12 13.58 3.19 15.39
C GLU A 12 14.09 1.76 15.55
N ASP A 13 13.57 1.03 16.54
CA ASP A 13 13.91 -0.39 16.76
C ASP A 13 13.51 -1.24 15.55
N ASP A 14 12.33 -1.00 14.97
CA ASP A 14 11.86 -1.72 13.78
C ASP A 14 12.70 -1.40 12.52
N CYS A 15 13.24 -0.19 12.41
CA CYS A 15 14.23 0.16 11.39
C CYS A 15 15.54 -0.60 11.61
N LEU A 16 16.06 -0.62 12.84
CA LEU A 16 17.30 -1.32 13.18
C LEU A 16 17.21 -2.84 12.98
N LEU A 17 16.04 -3.41 13.27
CA LEU A 17 15.74 -4.84 13.06
C LEU A 17 15.39 -5.17 11.61
N GLY A 18 15.38 -4.18 10.70
CA GLY A 18 15.08 -4.37 9.28
C GLY A 18 13.63 -4.75 8.98
N LYS A 19 12.70 -4.52 9.92
CA LYS A 19 11.25 -4.69 9.68
C LYS A 19 10.70 -3.56 8.83
N VAL A 20 11.23 -2.34 9.02
CA VAL A 20 10.98 -1.19 8.15
C VAL A 20 12.22 -0.98 7.29
N GLN A 21 12.02 -0.97 5.98
CA GLN A 21 13.11 -0.80 5.01
C GLN A 21 12.75 0.31 4.04
N LEU A 22 13.71 1.22 3.80
CA LEU A 22 13.59 2.19 2.74
C LEU A 22 14.04 1.55 1.42
N LYS A 23 13.09 1.22 0.54
CA LYS A 23 13.39 0.75 -0.82
C LYS A 23 13.38 1.94 -1.78
N PRO A 24 14.50 2.25 -2.46
CA PRO A 24 14.50 3.30 -3.47
C PRO A 24 13.63 2.90 -4.66
N VAL A 25 12.90 3.86 -5.22
CA VAL A 25 12.10 3.69 -6.43
C VAL A 25 12.38 4.80 -7.42
N PHE A 26 12.25 4.48 -8.71
CA PHE A 26 12.32 5.46 -9.80
C PHE A 26 10.92 6.00 -10.08
N TRP A 27 10.69 7.27 -9.77
CA TRP A 27 9.35 7.86 -9.79
C TRP A 27 8.71 7.89 -11.19
N ASP A 28 9.51 8.07 -12.22
CA ASP A 28 9.09 7.93 -13.62
C ASP A 28 8.48 6.54 -13.89
N GLN A 29 9.10 5.47 -13.38
CA GLN A 29 8.58 4.11 -13.50
C GLN A 29 7.32 3.90 -12.66
N VAL A 30 7.28 4.48 -11.45
CA VAL A 30 6.09 4.45 -10.58
C VAL A 30 4.89 5.07 -11.28
N TYR A 31 5.06 6.26 -11.87
CA TYR A 31 3.97 6.95 -12.56
C TYR A 31 3.52 6.20 -13.82
N ALA A 32 4.47 5.73 -14.65
CA ALA A 32 4.13 4.93 -15.83
C ALA A 32 3.39 3.63 -15.45
N ARG A 33 3.79 2.99 -14.35
CA ARG A 33 3.13 1.78 -13.85
C ARG A 33 1.73 2.09 -13.28
N ALA A 34 1.58 3.19 -12.55
CA ALA A 34 0.31 3.64 -12.00
C ALA A 34 -0.69 3.99 -13.12
N GLU A 35 -0.24 4.64 -14.19
CA GLU A 35 -1.04 4.92 -15.39
C GLU A 35 -1.47 3.62 -16.09
N ALA A 36 -0.54 2.67 -16.30
CA ALA A 36 -0.89 1.38 -16.88
C ALA A 36 -1.88 0.59 -16.02
N LEU A 37 -1.80 0.70 -14.70
CA LEU A 37 -2.78 0.11 -13.77
C LEU A 37 -4.13 0.80 -13.86
N SER A 38 -4.14 2.14 -13.94
CA SER A 38 -5.38 2.92 -14.03
C SER A 38 -6.21 2.48 -15.24
N VAL A 39 -5.59 2.32 -16.41
CA VAL A 39 -6.27 1.83 -17.63
C VAL A 39 -6.89 0.46 -17.43
N ARG A 40 -6.24 -0.44 -16.70
CA ARG A 40 -6.72 -1.81 -16.46
C ARG A 40 -7.89 -1.87 -15.47
N VAL A 41 -7.94 -0.97 -14.50
CA VAL A 41 -8.95 -0.99 -13.42
C VAL A 41 -10.07 0.04 -13.60
N ALA A 42 -9.87 1.07 -14.43
CA ALA A 42 -10.80 2.18 -14.61
C ALA A 42 -12.20 1.75 -15.07
N MET A 43 -12.31 0.62 -15.79
CA MET A 43 -13.60 0.10 -16.24
C MET A 43 -14.34 -0.71 -15.18
N LYS A 44 -13.69 -1.05 -14.06
CA LYS A 44 -14.23 -1.93 -13.03
C LYS A 44 -14.63 -1.18 -11.75
N GLN A 45 -13.90 -0.13 -11.40
CA GLN A 45 -14.19 0.68 -10.21
C GLN A 45 -13.57 2.07 -10.29
N ALA A 46 -14.07 2.99 -9.44
CA ALA A 46 -13.36 4.22 -9.16
C ALA A 46 -12.06 3.92 -8.40
N CYS A 47 -10.93 4.43 -8.88
CA CYS A 47 -9.63 4.28 -8.22
C CYS A 47 -9.05 5.65 -7.89
N ARG A 48 -8.65 5.89 -6.63
CA ARG A 48 -7.97 7.12 -6.25
C ARG A 48 -6.52 7.06 -6.72
N GLY A 49 -5.97 8.19 -7.16
CA GLY A 49 -4.61 8.26 -7.71
C GLY A 49 -3.53 7.75 -6.74
N PHE A 50 -3.68 8.01 -5.43
CA PHE A 50 -2.74 7.51 -4.43
C PHE A 50 -2.76 5.99 -4.25
N ASP A 51 -3.92 5.34 -4.43
CA ASP A 51 -4.01 3.88 -4.36
C ASP A 51 -3.21 3.23 -5.50
N LEU A 52 -3.29 3.80 -6.70
CA LEU A 52 -2.52 3.35 -7.87
C LEU A 52 -1.01 3.53 -7.67
N ILE A 53 -0.59 4.70 -7.14
CA ILE A 53 0.82 4.98 -6.85
C ILE A 53 1.35 4.00 -5.80
N HIS A 54 0.61 3.75 -4.72
CA HIS A 54 1.02 2.84 -3.66
C HIS A 54 1.18 1.40 -4.18
N VAL A 55 0.22 0.90 -4.96
CA VAL A 55 0.31 -0.42 -5.58
C VAL A 55 1.47 -0.48 -6.58
N ALA A 56 1.69 0.57 -7.38
CA ALA A 56 2.81 0.63 -8.32
C ALA A 56 4.17 0.57 -7.60
N VAL A 57 4.33 1.29 -6.49
CA VAL A 57 5.52 1.21 -5.62
C VAL A 57 5.73 -0.20 -5.11
N ALA A 58 4.67 -0.88 -4.64
CA ALA A 58 4.76 -2.25 -4.13
C ALA A 58 5.20 -3.25 -5.21
N VAL A 59 4.66 -3.13 -6.44
CA VAL A 59 5.07 -3.95 -7.58
C VAL A 59 6.54 -3.73 -7.91
N LEU A 60 6.99 -2.48 -8.04
CA LEU A 60 8.38 -2.16 -8.39
C LEU A 60 9.36 -2.48 -7.26
N SER A 61 8.87 -2.55 -6.03
CA SER A 61 9.66 -2.94 -4.85
C SER A 61 9.75 -4.45 -4.66
N GLU A 62 9.08 -5.24 -5.52
CA GLU A 62 9.03 -6.71 -5.47
C GLU A 62 8.68 -7.21 -4.05
N VAL A 63 7.69 -6.59 -3.42
CA VAL A 63 7.26 -7.04 -2.09
C VAL A 63 6.62 -8.42 -2.21
N PRO A 64 6.91 -9.34 -1.27
CA PRO A 64 6.33 -10.69 -1.33
C PRO A 64 4.82 -10.66 -1.08
N ARG A 65 4.35 -9.72 -0.26
CA ARG A 65 2.94 -9.57 0.12
C ARG A 65 2.60 -8.09 0.27
N PHE A 66 1.40 -7.72 -0.14
CA PHE A 66 0.83 -6.38 0.00
C PHE A 66 -0.26 -6.40 1.07
N ALA A 67 -0.03 -5.67 2.16
CA ALA A 67 -0.94 -5.62 3.30
C ALA A 67 -1.76 -4.33 3.26
N THR A 68 -3.08 -4.41 3.34
CA THR A 68 -3.96 -3.23 3.34
C THR A 68 -5.28 -3.47 4.07
N PHE A 69 -5.86 -2.38 4.56
CA PHE A 69 -7.19 -2.32 5.16
C PHE A 69 -8.25 -1.75 4.20
N ASP A 70 -7.83 -1.34 3.01
CA ASP A 70 -8.70 -0.73 2.00
C ASP A 70 -9.07 -1.79 0.96
N ALA A 71 -10.36 -2.10 0.85
CA ALA A 71 -10.87 -3.13 -0.04
C ALA A 71 -10.63 -2.78 -1.53
N ASP A 72 -10.81 -1.51 -1.90
CA ASP A 72 -10.59 -1.05 -3.26
C ASP A 72 -9.11 -1.15 -3.62
N GLN A 73 -8.21 -0.76 -2.71
CA GLN A 73 -6.77 -0.90 -2.87
C GLN A 73 -6.35 -2.38 -2.96
N ALA A 74 -6.97 -3.25 -2.16
CA ALA A 74 -6.74 -4.69 -2.21
C ALA A 74 -7.09 -5.27 -3.59
N GLU A 75 -8.21 -4.85 -4.19
CA GLU A 75 -8.60 -5.28 -5.53
C GLU A 75 -7.62 -4.80 -6.61
N ILE A 76 -7.16 -3.55 -6.53
CA ILE A 76 -6.14 -3.01 -7.44
C ILE A 76 -4.83 -3.80 -7.30
N ALA A 77 -4.39 -4.09 -6.06
CA ALA A 77 -3.17 -4.86 -5.81
C ALA A 77 -3.26 -6.29 -6.36
N ARG A 78 -4.41 -6.97 -6.19
CA ARG A 78 -4.66 -8.28 -6.81
C ARG A 78 -4.64 -8.21 -8.33
N ALA A 79 -5.27 -7.20 -8.93
CA ALA A 79 -5.24 -6.99 -10.38
C ALA A 79 -3.83 -6.68 -10.91
N ALA A 80 -2.96 -6.13 -10.07
CA ALA A 80 -1.54 -5.90 -10.36
C ALA A 80 -0.66 -7.15 -10.22
N GLY A 81 -1.20 -8.27 -9.71
CA GLY A 81 -0.51 -9.54 -9.52
C GLY A 81 0.17 -9.71 -8.16
N LEU A 82 -0.15 -8.86 -7.17
CA LEU A 82 0.40 -8.98 -5.82
C LEU A 82 -0.39 -9.99 -4.98
N GLU A 83 0.30 -10.72 -4.11
CA GLU A 83 -0.34 -11.48 -3.03
C GLU A 83 -0.83 -10.49 -1.96
N VAL A 84 -2.15 -10.46 -1.71
CA VAL A 84 -2.74 -9.47 -0.79
C VAL A 84 -3.11 -10.09 0.55
N VAL A 85 -2.61 -9.49 1.62
CA VAL A 85 -3.06 -9.72 3.00
C VAL A 85 -4.07 -8.63 3.34
N ALA A 86 -5.35 -8.94 3.08
CA ALA A 86 -6.44 -8.05 3.46
C ALA A 86 -6.85 -8.35 4.90
N PHE A 87 -7.03 -7.30 5.69
CA PHE A 87 -7.55 -7.43 7.04
C PHE A 87 -9.01 -7.02 7.07
N ASP A 88 -9.86 -7.88 7.61
CA ASP A 88 -11.26 -7.57 7.87
C ASP A 88 -11.40 -7.05 9.31
N PHE A 89 -11.95 -5.84 9.45
CA PHE A 89 -12.33 -5.27 10.74
C PHE A 89 -13.85 -5.29 10.94
N GLY A 90 -14.57 -6.26 10.38
CA GLY A 90 -16.02 -6.27 10.43
C GLY A 90 -16.63 -5.00 9.83
N PRO A 91 -17.93 -4.75 10.04
CA PRO A 91 -18.58 -3.57 9.48
C PRO A 91 -17.99 -2.28 10.06
N GLN A 92 -17.29 -1.51 9.22
CA GLN A 92 -16.95 -0.12 9.51
C GLN A 92 -18.25 0.70 9.57
N GLN A 93 -18.63 1.15 10.77
CA GLN A 93 -19.69 2.16 10.92
C GLN A 93 -19.19 3.45 10.26
N ARG A 94 -19.73 3.76 9.08
CA ARG A 94 -19.57 5.10 8.51
C ARG A 94 -20.33 6.08 9.40
N PRO A 95 -19.70 7.15 9.90
CA PRO A 95 -20.46 8.21 10.53
C PRO A 95 -21.38 8.86 9.49
N ASP A 96 -22.63 9.07 9.89
CA ASP A 96 -23.71 9.70 9.13
C ASP A 96 -23.35 11.11 8.62
#